data_AF-A0A9X5EGR7-F1
#
_entry.id   AF-A0A9X5EGR7-F1
#
_cell.length_a   1.000
_cell.length_b   1.000
_cell.length_c   1.000
_cell.angle_alpha   90.00
_cell.angle_beta   90.00
_cell.angle_gamma   90.00
#
_symmetry.space_group_name_H-M   'P 1'
#
loop_
_entity.id
_entity.type
_entity.pdbx_description
1 polymer ?
#
loop_
_entity_poly.entity_id
_entity_poly.type
_entity_poly.pdbx_seq_one_letter_code
_entity_poly.pdbx_strand_id
1 'polypeptide(L)'
;MHSFLTRVIAVFEIAGGLFGLVHQFDRLLGGRFGGVDAIVAVLGVLLFAFILVAGVLLASNDGRGTSMSIWAQFLQAPLVATPFFSYALSSGAYANLSLTLQHSPRLGFDWAVAEHGWLLALGGPSAAHIGINLLALASWLVLRFGR
;
A
#
# COMPACT_ATOMS: atom_id res chain seq x y z
N MET A 1 -7.95 17.25 17.00
CA MET A 1 -9.14 17.67 16.21
C MET A 1 -9.22 16.78 14.98
N HIS A 2 -10.37 16.22 14.60
CA HIS A 2 -10.45 15.43 13.37
C HIS A 2 -10.31 16.37 12.17
N SER A 3 -9.11 16.39 11.59
CA SER A 3 -8.86 17.19 10.41
C SER A 3 -9.61 16.60 9.22
N PHE A 4 -9.97 17.47 8.26
CA PHE A 4 -10.47 17.05 6.96
C PHE A 4 -9.57 15.97 6.32
N LEU A 5 -8.24 16.09 6.49
CA LEU A 5 -7.25 15.14 5.97
C LEU A 5 -7.43 13.73 6.55
N THR A 6 -7.71 13.60 7.85
CA THR A 6 -7.92 12.28 8.48
C THR A 6 -9.14 11.57 7.87
N ARG A 7 -10.20 12.31 7.52
CA ARG A 7 -11.37 11.75 6.84
C ARG A 7 -11.04 11.34 5.41
N VAL A 8 -10.25 12.13 4.71
CA VAL A 8 -9.78 11.81 3.35
C VAL A 8 -8.94 10.53 3.36
N ILE A 9 -8.01 10.39 4.32
CA ILE A 9 -7.21 9.16 4.50
C ILE A 9 -8.12 7.95 4.72
N ALA A 10 -9.11 8.07 5.63
CA ALA A 10 -10.05 7.00 5.90
C ALA A 10 -10.84 6.57 4.64
N VAL A 11 -11.27 7.52 3.81
CA VAL A 11 -11.97 7.22 2.56
C VAL A 11 -11.08 6.42 1.60
N PHE A 12 -9.83 6.83 1.42
CA PHE A 12 -8.89 6.09 0.56
C PHE A 12 -8.59 4.69 1.10
N GLU A 13 -8.40 4.54 2.42
CA GLU A 13 -8.19 3.23 3.05
C GLU A 13 -9.41 2.32 2.91
N ILE A 14 -10.62 2.84 3.10
CA ILE A 14 -11.86 2.05 2.95
C ILE A 14 -12.05 1.62 1.49
N ALA A 15 -11.97 2.57 0.56
CA ALA A 15 -12.18 2.27 -0.86
C ALA A 15 -11.11 1.32 -1.39
N GLY A 16 -9.84 1.68 -1.19
CA GLY A 16 -8.71 0.86 -1.64
C GLY A 16 -8.64 -0.50 -0.94
N GLY A 17 -8.91 -0.53 0.36
CA GLY A 17 -8.95 -1.76 1.16
C GLY A 17 -10.03 -2.71 0.66
N LEU A 18 -11.24 -2.21 0.37
CA LEU A 18 -12.32 -3.02 -0.17
C LEU A 18 -12.01 -3.54 -1.57
N PHE A 19 -11.61 -2.66 -2.51
CA PHE A 19 -11.32 -3.07 -3.88
C PHE A 19 -10.13 -4.03 -3.96
N GLY A 20 -9.07 -3.75 -3.21
CA GLY A 20 -7.92 -4.64 -3.11
C GLY A 20 -8.28 -5.99 -2.50
N LEU A 21 -9.13 -6.01 -1.47
CA LEU A 21 -9.60 -7.25 -0.86
C LEU A 21 -10.40 -8.10 -1.86
N VAL A 22 -11.35 -7.49 -2.58
CA VAL A 22 -12.14 -8.16 -3.62
C VAL A 22 -11.22 -8.73 -4.71
N HIS A 23 -10.25 -7.95 -5.18
CA HIS A 23 -9.30 -8.40 -6.19
C HIS A 23 -8.42 -9.58 -5.71
N GLN A 24 -7.95 -9.54 -4.46
CA GLN A 24 -7.17 -10.66 -3.89
C GLN A 24 -8.01 -11.91 -3.69
N PHE A 25 -9.30 -11.78 -3.32
CA PHE A 25 -10.22 -12.92 -3.26
C PHE A 25 -10.48 -13.50 -4.64
N ASP A 26 -10.74 -12.68 -5.65
CA ASP A 26 -10.92 -13.15 -7.03
C ASP A 26 -9.68 -13.89 -7.52
N ARG A 27 -8.49 -13.34 -7.23
CA ARG A 27 -7.21 -14.01 -7.49
C ARG A 27 -7.16 -15.36 -6.80
N LEU A 28 -7.46 -15.44 -5.50
CA LEU A 28 -7.45 -16.68 -4.71
C LEU A 28 -8.43 -17.75 -5.22
N LEU A 29 -9.61 -17.34 -5.70
CA LEU A 29 -10.65 -18.25 -6.17
C LEU A 29 -10.40 -18.72 -7.62
N GLY A 30 -9.85 -17.84 -8.47
CA GLY A 30 -9.58 -18.13 -9.88
C GLY A 30 -8.20 -18.75 -10.16
N GLY A 31 -7.26 -18.67 -9.22
CA GLY A 31 -5.87 -19.08 -9.43
C GLY A 31 -5.59 -20.54 -9.06
N ARG A 32 -4.76 -21.21 -9.87
CA ARG A 32 -4.02 -22.41 -9.43
C ARG A 32 -2.77 -21.97 -8.69
N PHE A 33 -2.84 -21.84 -7.38
CA PHE A 33 -1.70 -21.44 -6.57
C PHE A 33 -0.78 -22.62 -6.27
N GLY A 34 0.53 -22.40 -6.42
CA GLY A 34 1.57 -23.32 -5.95
C GLY A 34 2.55 -22.58 -5.05
N GLY A 35 2.97 -23.22 -3.94
CA GLY A 35 4.08 -22.76 -3.10
C GLY A 35 3.95 -21.31 -2.61
N VAL A 36 4.92 -20.47 -2.99
CA VAL A 36 5.07 -19.08 -2.52
C VAL A 36 3.94 -18.16 -2.99
N ASP A 37 3.38 -18.39 -4.18
CA ASP A 37 2.32 -17.53 -4.73
C ASP A 37 1.04 -17.58 -3.89
N ALA A 38 0.74 -18.74 -3.30
CA ALA A 38 -0.37 -18.90 -2.36
C ALA A 38 -0.17 -18.02 -1.13
N ILE A 39 1.04 -18.02 -0.57
CA ILE A 39 1.41 -17.24 0.62
C ILE A 39 1.27 -15.75 0.30
N VAL A 40 1.80 -15.30 -0.84
CA VAL A 40 1.71 -13.90 -1.28
C VAL A 40 0.26 -13.47 -1.45
N ALA A 41 -0.62 -14.32 -1.98
CA ALA A 41 -2.03 -14.01 -2.12
C ALA A 41 -2.78 -13.93 -0.80
N VAL A 42 -2.53 -14.86 0.13
CA VAL A 42 -3.10 -14.79 1.49
C VAL A 42 -2.62 -13.54 2.22
N LEU A 43 -1.34 -13.19 2.12
CA LEU A 43 -0.81 -11.94 2.69
C LEU A 43 -1.50 -10.72 2.10
N GLY A 44 -1.77 -10.71 0.78
CA GLY A 44 -2.54 -9.66 0.12
C GLY A 44 -3.93 -9.48 0.72
N VAL A 45 -4.68 -10.59 0.91
CA VAL A 45 -6.00 -10.58 1.55
C VAL A 45 -5.93 -9.99 2.96
N LEU A 46 -5.00 -10.48 3.78
CA LEU A 46 -4.85 -10.02 5.17
C LEU A 46 -4.51 -8.53 5.22
N LEU A 47 -3.66 -8.07 4.31
CA LEU A 47 -3.20 -6.68 4.25
C LEU A 47 -4.31 -5.73 3.82
N PHE A 48 -5.07 -6.06 2.78
CA PHE A 48 -6.20 -5.23 2.36
C PHE A 48 -7.36 -5.26 3.36
N ALA A 49 -7.61 -6.40 4.01
CA ALA A 49 -8.57 -6.47 5.12
C ALA A 49 -8.13 -5.60 6.30
N PHE A 50 -6.83 -5.62 6.65
CA PHE A 50 -6.26 -4.76 7.68
C PHE A 50 -6.44 -3.27 7.33
N ILE A 51 -6.12 -2.86 6.09
CA ILE A 51 -6.28 -1.48 5.63
C ILE A 51 -7.76 -1.05 5.67
N LEU A 52 -8.68 -1.92 5.23
CA LEU A 52 -10.12 -1.66 5.28
C LEU A 52 -10.60 -1.43 6.72
N VAL A 53 -10.23 -2.32 7.65
CA VAL A 53 -10.60 -2.19 9.06
C VAL A 53 -9.98 -0.93 9.69
N ALA A 54 -8.72 -0.62 9.37
CA ALA A 54 -8.07 0.61 9.81
C ALA A 54 -8.87 1.85 9.38
N GLY A 55 -9.25 1.92 8.11
CA GLY A 55 -10.02 3.03 7.55
C GLY A 55 -11.42 3.15 8.16
N VAL A 56 -12.14 2.04 8.37
CA VAL A 56 -13.47 2.06 9.01
C VAL A 56 -13.37 2.57 10.45
N LEU A 57 -12.39 2.10 11.23
CA LEU A 57 -12.16 2.57 12.60
C LEU A 57 -11.72 4.03 12.64
N LEU A 58 -10.88 4.45 11.68
CA LEU A 58 -10.43 5.84 11.54
C LEU A 58 -11.61 6.78 11.22
N ALA A 59 -12.51 6.36 10.33
CA ALA A 59 -13.74 7.09 10.01
C ALA A 59 -14.69 7.18 11.22
N SER A 60 -14.67 6.17 12.09
CA SER A 60 -15.48 6.09 13.31
C SER A 60 -14.88 6.86 14.49
N ASN A 61 -13.74 7.55 14.30
CA ASN A 61 -13.01 8.27 15.36
C ASN A 61 -12.58 7.35 16.52
N ASP A 62 -12.26 6.09 16.21
CA ASP A 62 -11.65 5.16 17.17
C ASP A 62 -10.13 5.36 17.19
N GLY A 63 -9.55 5.52 18.38
CA GLY A 63 -8.10 5.65 18.55
C GLY A 63 -7.29 4.46 18.03
N ARG A 64 -7.89 3.25 18.02
CA ARG A 64 -7.31 2.06 17.37
C ARG A 64 -7.21 2.26 15.87
N GLY A 65 -8.20 2.90 15.25
CA GLY A 65 -8.21 3.27 13.84
C GLY A 65 -7.01 4.14 13.49
N THR A 66 -6.73 5.18 14.27
CA THR A 66 -5.53 6.01 14.08
C THR A 66 -4.25 5.20 14.18
N SER A 67 -4.12 4.33 15.19
CA SER A 67 -2.91 3.53 15.35
C SER A 67 -2.71 2.51 14.22
N MET A 68 -3.78 1.87 13.75
CA MET A 68 -3.74 0.93 12.62
C MET A 68 -3.45 1.66 11.31
N SER A 69 -4.07 2.83 11.10
CA SER A 69 -3.88 3.63 9.89
C SER A 69 -2.44 4.15 9.78
N ILE A 70 -1.78 4.50 10.90
CA ILE A 70 -0.34 4.79 10.90
C ILE A 70 0.45 3.60 10.32
N TRP A 71 0.14 2.36 10.72
CA TRP A 71 0.82 1.20 10.16
C TRP A 71 0.44 0.94 8.69
N ALA A 72 -0.83 1.12 8.33
CA ALA A 72 -1.30 0.98 6.95
C ALA A 72 -0.58 1.95 6.01
N GLN A 73 -0.42 3.21 6.41
CA GLN A 73 0.29 4.23 5.63
C GLN A 73 1.80 3.96 5.59
N PHE A 74 2.38 3.48 6.70
CA PHE A 74 3.80 3.11 6.72
C PHE A 74 4.11 1.97 5.74
N LEU A 75 3.28 0.93 5.71
CA LEU A 75 3.47 -0.22 4.81
C LEU A 75 3.31 0.18 3.33
N GLN A 76 2.45 1.15 3.02
CA GLN A 76 2.30 1.68 1.65
C GLN A 76 3.45 2.59 1.20
N ALA A 77 4.27 3.11 2.14
CA ALA A 77 5.30 4.08 1.84
C ALA A 77 6.48 3.52 1.02
N PRO A 78 7.14 2.40 1.38
CA PRO A 78 8.30 1.93 0.64
C PRO A 78 7.91 1.26 -0.68
N LEU A 79 8.67 1.56 -1.74
CA LEU A 79 8.69 0.80 -2.98
C LEU A 79 10.10 0.26 -3.20
N VAL A 80 10.22 -1.05 -3.38
CA VAL A 80 11.50 -1.70 -3.58
C VAL A 80 11.33 -2.73 -4.69
N ALA A 81 12.16 -2.69 -5.71
CA ALA A 81 12.28 -3.76 -6.68
C ALA A 81 13.76 -4.00 -6.95
N THR A 82 14.23 -5.20 -6.72
CA THR A 82 15.63 -5.60 -6.89
C THR A 82 15.64 -6.96 -7.59
N PRO A 83 16.79 -7.42 -8.10
CA PRO A 83 16.88 -8.75 -8.71
C PRO A 83 16.44 -9.89 -7.77
N PHE A 84 16.50 -9.68 -6.46
CA PHE A 84 16.21 -10.71 -5.46
C PHE A 84 14.83 -10.56 -4.80
N PHE A 85 14.27 -9.35 -4.78
CA PHE A 85 13.09 -9.03 -4.00
C PHE A 85 12.35 -7.82 -4.56
N SER A 86 11.03 -7.93 -4.67
CA SER A 86 10.16 -6.80 -5.01
C SER A 86 9.01 -6.67 -4.02
N TYR A 87 8.72 -5.44 -3.61
CA TYR A 87 7.65 -5.02 -2.73
C TYR A 87 7.03 -3.71 -3.21
N ALA A 88 5.71 -3.70 -3.35
CA ALA A 88 4.93 -2.48 -3.48
C ALA A 88 3.51 -2.71 -2.93
N LEU A 89 2.99 -1.70 -2.24
CA LEU A 89 1.64 -1.70 -1.71
C LEU A 89 1.00 -0.33 -1.96
N SER A 90 -0.20 -0.31 -2.53
CA SER A 90 -1.01 0.89 -2.68
C SER A 90 -2.48 0.57 -2.43
N SER A 91 -3.18 1.49 -1.76
CA SER A 91 -4.60 1.37 -1.43
C SER A 91 -5.31 2.71 -1.63
N GLY A 92 -6.19 2.75 -2.62
CA GLY A 92 -7.05 3.89 -2.93
C GLY A 92 -6.37 4.91 -3.84
N ALA A 93 -5.16 5.33 -3.51
CA ALA A 93 -4.36 6.23 -4.34
C ALA A 93 -2.86 6.11 -4.01
N TYR A 94 -2.01 6.56 -4.92
CA TYR A 94 -0.58 6.66 -4.68
C TYR A 94 0.05 7.81 -5.46
N ALA A 95 1.20 8.28 -4.98
CA ALA A 95 2.09 9.19 -5.70
C ALA A 95 3.54 8.76 -5.45
N ASN A 96 4.07 7.91 -6.33
CA ASN A 96 5.37 7.29 -6.16
C ASN A 96 6.46 8.16 -6.78
N LEU A 97 7.52 8.37 -6.00
CA LEU A 97 8.79 8.89 -6.47
C LEU A 97 9.81 7.76 -6.40
N SER A 98 10.45 7.43 -7.52
CA SER A 98 11.39 6.31 -7.59
C SER A 98 12.71 6.69 -8.25
N LEU A 99 13.76 5.97 -7.88
CA LEU A 99 15.09 6.03 -8.47
C LEU A 99 15.41 4.65 -9.06
N THR A 100 15.64 4.62 -10.36
CA THR A 100 16.14 3.43 -11.05
C THR A 100 17.67 3.44 -11.04
N LEU A 101 18.25 2.47 -10.33
CA LEU A 101 19.68 2.25 -10.18
C LEU A 101 20.18 1.40 -11.34
N GLN A 102 20.65 2.08 -12.37
CA GLN A 102 21.35 1.51 -13.53
C GLN A 102 22.62 2.35 -13.80
N HIS A 103 23.39 2.03 -14.85
CA HIS A 103 24.64 2.74 -15.15
C HIS A 103 24.47 4.27 -15.23
N SER A 104 23.28 4.74 -15.64
CA SER A 104 22.85 6.13 -15.48
C SER A 104 21.56 6.19 -14.66
N PRO A 105 21.61 6.61 -13.39
CA PRO A 105 20.43 6.67 -12.54
C PRO A 105 19.33 7.56 -13.13
N ARG A 106 18.07 7.11 -13.04
CA ARG A 106 16.91 7.87 -13.52
C ARG A 106 15.88 8.04 -12.42
N LEU A 107 15.42 9.27 -12.24
CA LEU A 107 14.27 9.58 -11.41
C LEU A 107 12.98 9.33 -12.20
N GLY A 108 12.02 8.68 -11.55
CA GLY A 108 10.68 8.41 -12.06
C GLY A 108 9.64 8.96 -11.10
N PHE A 109 8.50 9.38 -11.64
CA PHE A 109 7.34 9.79 -10.88
C PHE A 109 6.08 9.23 -11.54
N ASP A 110 5.24 8.58 -10.75
CA ASP A 110 3.97 8.00 -11.17
C ASP A 110 2.92 8.23 -10.09
N TRP A 111 1.68 8.42 -10.50
CA TRP A 111 0.58 8.63 -9.57
C TRP A 111 -0.72 8.11 -10.17
N ALA A 112 -1.62 7.68 -9.29
CA ALA A 112 -2.95 7.29 -9.67
C ALA A 112 -3.91 7.41 -8.49
N VAL A 113 -5.20 7.41 -8.81
CA VAL A 113 -6.32 7.50 -7.87
C VAL A 113 -7.35 6.45 -8.25
N ALA A 114 -8.11 5.96 -7.26
CA ALA A 114 -9.02 4.82 -7.38
C ALA A 114 -8.30 3.53 -7.79
N GLU A 115 -7.07 3.34 -7.29
CA GLU A 115 -6.23 2.19 -7.60
C GLU A 115 -5.84 1.41 -6.35
N HIS A 116 -5.54 0.13 -6.52
CA HIS A 116 -5.02 -0.75 -5.49
C HIS A 116 -3.92 -1.61 -6.10
N GLY A 117 -2.85 -1.86 -5.34
CA GLY A 117 -1.69 -2.59 -5.82
C GLY A 117 -1.07 -3.43 -4.71
N TRP A 118 -0.75 -4.68 -5.02
CA TRP A 118 -0.01 -5.58 -4.14
C TRP A 118 1.01 -6.38 -4.95
N LEU A 119 2.28 -6.12 -4.66
CA LEU A 119 3.41 -6.86 -5.19
C LEU A 119 4.28 -7.32 -4.03
N LEU A 120 4.50 -8.63 -3.97
CA LEU A 120 5.52 -9.24 -3.14
C LEU A 120 6.09 -10.41 -3.94
N ALA A 121 7.35 -10.33 -4.32
CA ALA A 121 7.98 -11.35 -5.15
C ALA A 121 9.41 -11.64 -4.68
N LEU A 122 9.77 -12.92 -4.71
CA LEU A 122 11.16 -13.38 -4.64
C LEU A 122 11.67 -13.41 -6.08
N GLY A 123 12.55 -12.47 -6.41
CA GLY A 123 12.92 -12.14 -7.78
C GLY A 123 12.30 -10.83 -8.25
N GLY A 124 13.03 -10.12 -9.10
CA GLY A 124 12.59 -8.84 -9.63
C GLY A 124 13.44 -8.36 -10.80
N PRO A 125 13.27 -7.10 -11.21
CA PRO A 125 13.97 -6.55 -12.35
C PRO A 125 15.49 -6.57 -12.16
N SER A 126 16.23 -6.67 -13.27
CA SER A 126 17.70 -6.64 -13.27
C SER A 126 18.26 -5.30 -12.79
N ALA A 127 17.60 -4.19 -13.15
CA ALA A 127 17.86 -2.88 -12.57
C ALA A 127 17.10 -2.76 -11.24
N ALA A 128 17.78 -2.27 -10.20
CA ALA A 128 17.11 -2.02 -8.93
C ALA A 128 16.32 -0.71 -8.99
N HIS A 129 15.11 -0.70 -8.44
CA HIS A 129 14.27 0.46 -8.27
C HIS A 129 13.99 0.65 -6.77
N ILE A 130 14.26 1.83 -6.25
CA ILE A 130 13.94 2.19 -4.87
C ILE A 130 13.10 3.45 -4.94
N GLY A 131 11.97 3.46 -4.23
CA GLY A 131 11.06 4.58 -4.25
C GLY A 131 10.27 4.72 -2.97
N ILE A 132 9.48 5.78 -2.95
CA ILE A 132 8.60 6.12 -1.85
C ILE A 132 7.27 6.64 -2.38
N ASN A 133 6.17 6.16 -1.81
CA ASN A 133 4.84 6.68 -2.04
C ASN A 133 4.67 7.92 -1.17
N LEU A 134 4.78 9.09 -1.79
CA LEU A 134 4.70 10.40 -1.15
C LEU A 134 3.34 10.64 -0.49
N LEU A 135 2.25 10.11 -1.09
CA LEU A 135 0.92 10.22 -0.51
C LEU A 135 0.82 9.43 0.81
N ALA A 136 1.36 8.20 0.81
CA ALA A 136 1.38 7.37 2.01
C ALA A 136 2.30 7.96 3.09
N LEU A 137 3.47 8.49 2.71
CA LEU A 137 4.37 9.20 3.63
C LEU A 137 3.70 10.43 4.26
N ALA A 138 3.04 11.27 3.44
CA ALA A 138 2.34 12.45 3.95
C ALA A 138 1.20 12.07 4.90
N SER A 139 0.39 11.07 4.53
CA SER A 139 -0.69 10.54 5.37
C SER A 139 -0.15 9.99 6.70
N TRP A 140 0.97 9.26 6.65
CA TRP A 140 1.66 8.75 7.82
C TRP A 140 2.10 9.88 8.76
N LEU A 141 2.74 10.93 8.22
CA LEU A 141 3.18 12.10 8.98
C LEU A 141 1.99 12.83 9.63
N VAL A 142 0.90 13.03 8.88
CA VAL A 142 -0.33 13.65 9.38
C VAL A 142 -0.91 12.85 10.54
N LEU A 143 -1.03 11.53 10.42
CA LEU A 143 -1.59 10.70 11.49
C LEU A 143 -0.65 10.59 12.70
N ARG A 144 0.67 10.58 12.47
CA ARG A 144 1.67 10.42 13.54
C ARG A 144 1.81 11.68 14.39
N PHE A 145 1.78 12.85 13.76
CA PHE A 145 2.15 14.12 14.39
C PHE A 145 1.02 15.15 14.46
N GLY A 146 -0.06 15.00 13.68
CA GLY A 146 -1.17 15.95 13.62
C GLY A 146 -2.14 15.88 14.81
N ARG A 147 -1.63 15.62 16.02
CA ARG A 147 -2.44 15.52 17.26
C ARG A 147 -2.95 16.89 17.70
#